data_AF-A0A9E5BLK8-F1
#
_entry.id   AF-A0A9E5BLK8-F1
#
_cell.length_a   1.000
_cell.length_b   1.000
_cell.length_c   1.000
_cell.angle_alpha   90.00
_cell.angle_beta   90.00
_cell.angle_gamma   90.00
#
_symmetry.space_group_name_H-M   'P 1'
#
loop_
_entity.id
_entity.type
_entity.pdbx_description
1 polymer ?
#
loop_
_entity_poly.entity_id
_entity_poly.type
_entity_poly.pdbx_seq_one_letter_code
_entity_poly.pdbx_strand_id
1 'polypeptide(L)'
;MAHPILDNLSGFPLKVSEALHALDKAWADEGEEASRASQMNLILMFGARVTPVDAQARFDEAVLFAQRYPCRVIVLAARPKVEAHAPLEAKVNVVCFFDPNRRGKRCCEALMLAHGEPTNELESLVS
;
A
#
# COMPACT_ATOMS: atom_id res chain seq x y z
N MET A 1 7.58 16.48 7.40
CA MET A 1 6.72 15.76 8.36
C MET A 1 6.05 14.64 7.59
N ALA A 2 5.96 13.44 8.17
CA ALA A 2 5.33 12.32 7.50
C ALA A 2 3.83 12.60 7.26
N HIS A 3 3.28 12.13 6.15
CA HIS A 3 1.87 12.29 5.84
C HIS A 3 1.01 11.59 6.91
N PRO A 4 0.06 12.27 7.59
CA PRO A 4 -0.65 11.72 8.75
C PRO A 4 -1.36 10.38 8.49
N ILE A 5 -1.88 10.17 7.28
CA ILE A 5 -2.47 8.88 6.89
C ILE A 5 -1.37 7.80 6.82
N LEU A 6 -0.27 8.03 6.11
CA LEU A 6 0.78 7.01 5.94
C LEU A 6 1.50 6.70 7.25
N ASP A 7 1.62 7.69 8.14
CA ASP A 7 2.19 7.51 9.47
C ASP A 7 1.34 6.53 10.30
N ASN A 8 0.01 6.65 10.21
CA ASN A 8 -0.94 5.84 10.94
C ASN A 8 -1.09 4.40 10.39
N LEU A 9 -1.01 4.21 9.07
CA LEU A 9 -1.15 2.88 8.45
C LEU A 9 0.08 1.99 8.69
N SER A 10 -0.10 0.68 8.86
CA SER A 10 1.01 -0.26 9.05
C SER A 10 1.87 -0.42 7.80
N GLY A 11 3.20 -0.52 7.96
CA GLY A 11 4.15 -0.81 6.88
C GLY A 11 5.52 -0.19 7.12
N PHE A 12 6.40 -0.28 6.13
CA PHE A 12 7.76 0.27 6.16
C PHE A 12 7.90 1.41 5.15
N PRO A 13 8.46 2.57 5.55
CA PRO A 13 8.70 3.67 4.63
C PRO A 13 9.82 3.32 3.65
N LEU A 14 9.72 3.81 2.41
CA LEU A 14 10.70 3.60 1.36
C LEU A 14 10.64 4.71 0.31
N LYS A 15 11.61 4.73 -0.62
CA LYS A 15 11.49 5.56 -1.82
C LYS A 15 10.49 4.93 -2.79
N VAL A 16 9.73 5.77 -3.51
CA VAL A 16 8.73 5.28 -4.48
C VAL A 16 9.37 4.35 -5.52
N SER A 17 10.58 4.69 -6.00
CA SER A 17 11.34 3.89 -6.96
C SER A 17 11.76 2.51 -6.46
N GLU A 18 11.78 2.29 -5.14
CA GLU A 18 12.17 1.02 -4.51
C GLU A 18 10.96 0.09 -4.26
N ALA A 19 9.73 0.57 -4.51
CA ALA A 19 8.50 -0.13 -4.09
C ALA A 19 8.32 -1.50 -4.72
N LEU A 20 8.47 -1.61 -6.04
CA LEU A 20 8.32 -2.88 -6.73
C LEU A 20 9.45 -3.85 -6.35
N HIS A 21 10.68 -3.35 -6.20
CA HIS A 21 11.80 -4.17 -5.78
C HIS A 21 11.63 -4.70 -4.34
N ALA A 22 11.12 -3.87 -3.42
CA ALA A 22 10.82 -4.27 -2.05
C ALA A 22 9.75 -5.37 -2.01
N LEU A 23 8.72 -5.28 -2.86
CA LEU A 23 7.72 -6.34 -3.00
C LEU A 23 8.32 -7.62 -3.56
N ASP A 24 9.12 -7.55 -4.62
CA ASP A 24 9.76 -8.72 -5.23
C ASP A 24 10.60 -9.47 -4.20
N LYS A 25 11.38 -8.72 -3.39
CA LYS A 25 12.17 -9.29 -2.29
C LYS A 25 11.28 -9.93 -1.22
N ALA A 26 10.25 -9.23 -0.76
CA ALA A 26 9.33 -9.76 0.24
C ALA A 26 8.68 -11.07 -0.23
N TRP A 27 8.23 -11.15 -1.49
CA TRP A 27 7.67 -12.38 -2.05
C TRP A 27 8.69 -13.50 -2.24
N ALA A 28 9.95 -13.17 -2.54
CA ALA A 28 11.01 -14.16 -2.60
C ALA A 28 11.26 -14.80 -1.23
N ASP A 29 11.19 -14.01 -0.15
CA ASP A 29 11.37 -14.48 1.22
C ASP A 29 10.21 -15.40 1.69
N GLU A 30 8.99 -15.22 1.17
CA GLU A 30 7.81 -16.00 1.60
C GLU A 30 7.71 -17.41 0.99
N GLY A 31 8.41 -17.68 -0.12
CA GLY A 31 8.47 -18.99 -0.80
C GLY A 31 7.34 -19.31 -1.79
N GLU A 32 7.49 -20.41 -2.55
CA GLU A 32 6.57 -20.80 -3.64
C GLU A 32 5.16 -21.20 -3.17
N GLU A 33 5.00 -21.57 -1.89
CA GLU A 33 3.71 -21.96 -1.32
C GLU A 33 2.80 -20.75 -1.03
N ALA A 34 3.31 -19.52 -1.16
CA ALA A 34 2.53 -18.31 -0.94
C ALA A 34 1.71 -17.97 -2.19
N SER A 35 0.39 -17.89 -2.04
CA SER A 35 -0.48 -17.40 -3.12
C SER A 35 -0.23 -15.91 -3.32
N ARG A 36 0.40 -15.55 -4.45
CA ARG A 36 0.66 -14.15 -4.81
C ARG A 36 -0.63 -13.36 -4.99
N ALA A 37 -0.63 -12.13 -4.51
CA ALA A 37 -1.71 -11.14 -4.64
C ALA A 37 -1.83 -10.55 -6.07
N SER A 38 -1.57 -11.35 -7.11
CA SER A 38 -1.28 -10.87 -8.46
C SER A 38 -2.49 -10.72 -9.39
N GLN A 39 -3.69 -11.13 -8.98
CA GLN A 39 -4.84 -11.16 -9.89
C GLN A 39 -5.72 -9.90 -9.86
N MET A 40 -5.59 -9.05 -8.82
CA MET A 40 -6.48 -7.89 -8.65
C MET A 40 -5.80 -6.78 -7.84
N ASN A 41 -6.05 -5.53 -8.23
CA ASN A 41 -5.73 -4.34 -7.46
C ASN A 41 -7.00 -3.78 -6.80
N LEU A 42 -6.95 -3.53 -5.49
CA LEU A 42 -7.98 -2.79 -4.74
C LEU A 42 -7.43 -1.40 -4.44
N ILE A 43 -8.05 -0.36 -4.99
CA ILE A 43 -7.57 1.03 -4.85
C ILE A 43 -8.38 1.76 -3.78
N LEU A 44 -7.71 2.26 -2.75
CA LEU A 44 -8.26 3.17 -1.75
C LEU A 44 -7.76 4.59 -2.02
N MET A 45 -8.67 5.47 -2.42
CA MET A 45 -8.37 6.89 -2.64
C MET A 45 -8.86 7.71 -1.45
N PHE A 46 -7.93 8.24 -0.66
CA PHE A 46 -8.24 9.14 0.45
C PHE A 46 -8.04 10.58 0.03
N GLY A 47 -9.13 11.36 0.05
CA GLY A 47 -9.05 12.80 -0.17
C GLY A 47 -8.38 13.54 0.99
N ALA A 48 -7.94 14.77 0.75
CA ALA A 48 -7.18 15.59 1.72
C ALA A 48 -7.89 15.91 3.04
N ARG A 49 -9.19 15.60 3.18
CA ARG A 49 -9.97 15.80 4.41
C ARG A 49 -10.23 14.51 5.19
N VAL A 50 -9.76 13.37 4.69
CA VAL A 50 -9.90 12.09 5.39
C VAL A 50 -9.01 12.11 6.63
N THR A 51 -9.58 11.72 7.78
CA THR A 51 -8.81 11.63 9.01
C THR A 51 -7.95 10.36 9.04
N PRO A 52 -6.81 10.33 9.76
CA PRO A 52 -6.01 9.12 9.90
C PRO A 52 -6.80 7.93 10.47
N VAL A 53 -7.76 8.20 11.36
CA VAL A 53 -8.63 7.17 11.97
C VAL A 53 -9.59 6.57 10.94
N ASP A 54 -10.24 7.39 10.12
CA ASP A 54 -11.13 6.90 9.07
C ASP A 54 -10.35 6.11 8.01
N ALA A 55 -9.17 6.60 7.64
CA ALA A 55 -8.28 5.92 6.71
C ALA A 55 -7.85 4.55 7.24
N GLN A 56 -7.50 4.45 8.52
CA GLN A 56 -7.16 3.18 9.17
C GLN A 56 -8.34 2.21 9.13
N ALA A 57 -9.54 2.65 9.49
CA ALA A 57 -10.72 1.79 9.47
C ALA A 57 -11.01 1.22 8.07
N ARG A 58 -10.89 2.04 7.02
CA ARG A 58 -11.05 1.57 5.63
C ARG A 58 -9.90 0.65 5.19
N PHE A 59 -8.68 0.93 5.65
CA PHE A 59 -7.51 0.10 5.37
C PHE A 59 -7.63 -1.28 6.00
N ASP A 60 -8.07 -1.37 7.26
CA ASP A 60 -8.29 -2.64 7.96
C ASP A 60 -9.36 -3.49 7.26
N GLU A 61 -10.45 -2.87 6.80
CA GLU A 61 -11.46 -3.54 5.99
C GLU A 61 -10.89 -4.08 4.67
N ALA A 62 -10.02 -3.33 4.00
CA ALA A 62 -9.35 -3.76 2.78
C ALA A 62 -8.37 -4.91 3.03
N VAL A 63 -7.67 -4.92 4.17
CA VAL A 63 -6.81 -6.04 4.58
C VAL A 63 -7.64 -7.29 4.82
N LEU A 64 -8.77 -7.20 5.54
CA LEU A 64 -9.69 -8.32 5.75
C LEU A 64 -10.26 -8.85 4.42
N PHE A 65 -10.57 -7.95 3.48
CA PHE A 65 -10.98 -8.34 2.14
C PHE A 65 -9.86 -9.10 1.40
N ALA A 66 -8.63 -8.58 1.43
CA ALA A 66 -7.48 -9.16 0.78
C ALA A 66 -7.10 -10.55 1.34
N GLN A 67 -7.30 -10.77 2.64
CA GLN A 67 -7.15 -12.09 3.27
C GLN A 67 -8.07 -13.15 2.64
N ARG A 68 -9.30 -12.74 2.30
CA ARG A 68 -10.30 -13.63 1.68
C ARG A 68 -10.10 -13.75 0.17
N TYR A 69 -9.73 -12.65 -0.48
CA TYR A 69 -9.55 -12.51 -1.92
C TYR A 69 -8.18 -11.89 -2.20
N PRO A 70 -7.13 -12.70 -2.43
CA PRO A 70 -5.77 -12.18 -2.61
C PRO A 70 -5.70 -11.05 -3.64
N CYS A 71 -5.34 -9.85 -3.18
CA CYS A 71 -5.25 -8.66 -4.00
C CYS A 71 -4.17 -7.71 -3.47
N ARG A 72 -3.62 -6.89 -4.37
CA ARG A 72 -2.75 -5.77 -4.01
C ARG A 72 -3.61 -4.59 -3.62
N VAL A 73 -3.46 -4.12 -2.38
CA VAL A 73 -4.09 -2.88 -1.93
C VAL A 73 -3.22 -1.70 -2.36
N ILE A 74 -3.79 -0.72 -3.04
CA ILE A 74 -3.11 0.51 -3.45
C ILE A 74 -3.77 1.67 -2.73
N VAL A 75 -3.04 2.33 -1.84
CA VAL A 75 -3.52 3.49 -1.09
C VAL A 75 -2.95 4.76 -1.72
N LEU A 76 -3.84 5.65 -2.14
CA LEU A 76 -3.50 6.99 -2.63
C LEU A 76 -4.04 8.02 -1.63
N ALA A 77 -3.14 8.66 -0.90
CA ALA A 77 -3.47 9.68 0.08
C ALA A 77 -3.17 11.08 -0.50
N ALA A 78 -4.22 11.84 -0.78
CA ALA A 78 -4.08 13.17 -1.35
C ALA A 78 -3.66 14.19 -0.30
N ARG A 79 -2.64 14.99 -0.63
CA ARG A 79 -2.23 16.13 0.19
C ARG A 79 -3.19 17.31 0.04
N PRO A 80 -3.36 18.14 1.08
CA PRO A 80 -3.98 19.46 0.95
C PRO A 80 -3.21 20.31 -0.08
N LYS A 81 -3.90 21.24 -0.75
CA LYS A 81 -3.29 22.11 -1.77
C LYS A 81 -2.08 22.90 -1.26
N VAL A 82 -2.08 23.28 0.01
CA VAL A 82 -0.96 23.99 0.65
C VAL A 82 0.32 23.15 0.74
N GLU A 83 0.20 21.82 0.62
CA GLU A 83 1.29 20.85 0.63
C GLU A 83 1.45 20.15 -0.72
N ALA A 84 0.91 20.73 -1.80
CA ALA A 84 0.91 20.11 -3.13
C ALA A 84 2.30 19.78 -3.68
N HIS A 85 3.33 20.53 -3.26
CA HIS A 85 4.73 20.32 -3.67
C HIS A 85 5.58 19.62 -2.61
N ALA A 86 4.97 19.08 -1.55
CA ALA A 86 5.72 18.30 -0.58
C ALA A 86 6.29 17.02 -1.24
N PRO A 87 7.46 16.52 -0.78
CA PRO A 87 8.04 15.30 -1.31
C PRO A 87 7.07 14.13 -1.30
N LEU A 88 7.22 13.24 -2.29
CA LEU A 88 6.50 11.98 -2.32
C LEU A 88 6.93 11.12 -1.13
N GLU A 89 5.95 10.49 -0.49
CA GLU A 89 6.19 9.54 0.59
C GLU A 89 5.52 8.22 0.23
N ALA A 90 6.25 7.12 0.35
CA ALA A 90 5.74 5.79 0.09
C ALA A 90 5.93 4.86 1.29
N LYS A 91 4.98 3.93 1.43
CA LYS A 91 5.01 2.86 2.43
C LYS A 91 4.63 1.54 1.77
N VAL A 92 5.31 0.46 2.13
CA VAL A 92 4.97 -0.90 1.71
C VAL A 92 4.59 -1.72 2.93
N ASN A 93 3.58 -2.56 2.79
CA ASN A 93 3.23 -3.54 3.80
C ASN A 93 3.01 -4.89 3.12
N VAL A 94 3.67 -5.93 3.61
CA VAL A 94 3.41 -7.31 3.17
C VAL A 94 3.08 -8.10 4.42
N VAL A 95 1.88 -8.68 4.44
CA VAL A 95 1.40 -9.46 5.59
C VAL A 95 0.86 -10.77 5.09
N CYS A 96 1.43 -11.86 5.61
CA CYS A 96 0.95 -13.21 5.35
C CYS A 96 0.03 -13.69 6.46
N PHE A 97 -1.05 -14.34 6.04
CA PHE A 97 -2.07 -14.92 6.88
C PHE A 97 -2.15 -16.42 6.59
N PHE A 98 -2.27 -17.20 7.64
CA PHE A 98 -2.52 -18.63 7.54
C PHE A 98 -4.02 -18.88 7.67
N ASP A 99 -4.65 -19.49 6.66
CA ASP A 99 -6.05 -19.91 6.72
C ASP A 99 -6.10 -21.39 7.16
N PRO A 100 -6.55 -21.70 8.40
CA PRO A 100 -6.63 -23.08 8.89
C PRO A 100 -7.60 -23.95 8.08
N ASN A 101 -8.61 -23.34 7.46
CA ASN A 101 -9.67 -24.04 6.72
C ASN A 101 -9.29 -24.27 5.25
N ARG A 102 -8.40 -23.44 4.71
CA ARG A 102 -7.89 -23.54 3.34
C ARG A 102 -6.38 -23.70 3.40
N ARG A 103 -5.89 -24.94 3.60
CA ARG A 103 -4.47 -25.35 3.69
C ARG A 103 -3.53 -24.54 2.75
N GLY A 104 -3.09 -23.35 3.15
CA GLY A 104 -2.35 -22.46 2.29
C GLY A 104 -2.07 -21.09 2.92
N LYS A 105 -0.88 -20.57 2.62
CA LYS A 105 -0.41 -19.25 3.04
C LYS A 105 -0.91 -18.20 2.04
N ARG A 106 -1.56 -17.16 2.56
CA ARG A 106 -2.08 -16.05 1.76
C ARG A 106 -1.39 -14.77 2.18
N CYS A 107 -0.74 -14.08 1.27
CA CYS A 107 -0.15 -12.79 1.61
C CYS A 107 -0.89 -11.67 0.90
N CYS A 108 -1.11 -10.60 1.66
CA CYS A 108 -1.66 -9.35 1.18
C CYS A 108 -0.52 -8.36 1.13
N GLU A 109 -0.44 -7.62 0.03
CA GLU A 109 0.51 -6.53 -0.09
C GLU A 109 -0.26 -5.21 -0.20
N ALA A 110 0.27 -4.17 0.43
CA ALA A 110 -0.23 -2.82 0.31
C ALA A 110 0.90 -1.88 -0.13
N LEU A 111 0.65 -1.15 -1.21
CA LEU A 111 1.47 -0.04 -1.68
C LEU A 111 0.76 1.26 -1.34
N MET A 112 1.43 2.16 -0.65
CA MET A 112 0.85 3.41 -0.18
C MET A 112 1.67 4.58 -0.68
N LEU A 113 0.99 5.61 -1.18
CA LEU A 113 1.60 6.83 -1.69
C LEU A 113 0.85 8.05 -1.16
N ALA A 114 1.56 8.97 -0.53
CA ALA A 114 1.08 10.33 -0.32
C ALA A 114 1.45 11.19 -1.53
N HIS A 115 0.46 11.78 -2.20
CA HIS A 115 0.68 12.54 -3.42
C HIS A 115 0.07 13.94 -3.34
N GLY A 116 0.78 14.92 -3.91
CA GLY A 116 0.31 16.28 -4.13
C GLY A 116 -0.02 16.49 -5.60
N GLU A 117 0.47 17.59 -6.17
CA GLU A 117 0.45 17.78 -7.62
C GLU A 117 1.37 16.77 -8.34
N PRO A 118 1.08 16.41 -9.60
CA PRO A 118 1.97 15.59 -10.40
C PRO A 118 3.38 16.17 -10.42
N THR A 119 4.39 15.33 -10.18
CA THR A 119 5.80 15.71 -10.22
C THR A 119 6.51 14.96 -11.35
N ASN A 120 7.60 15.53 -11.85
CA ASN A 120 8.46 14.86 -12.84
C ASN A 120 8.96 13.49 -12.33
N GLU A 121 9.15 13.34 -11.02
CA GLU A 121 9.49 12.06 -10.39
C GLU A 121 8.37 11.03 -10.60
N LEU A 122 7.12 11.39 -10.34
CA LEU A 122 5.95 10.54 -10.62
C LEU A 122 5.82 10.21 -12.11
N GLU A 123 6.03 11.18 -12.99
CA GLU A 123 5.97 10.99 -14.44
C GLU A 123 7.08 10.07 -14.95
N SER A 124 8.28 10.14 -14.36
CA SER A 124 9.41 9.27 -14.73
C SER A 124 9.19 7.80 -14.36
N LEU A 125 8.27 7.50 -13.44
CA LEU A 125 7.96 6.11 -13.02
C LEU A 125 7.01 5.38 -13.98
N VAL A 126 6.37 6.11 -14.90
CA VAL A 126 5.47 5.57 -15.93
C VAL A 126 6.06 5.66 -17.35
N SER A 127 7.29 6.17 -17.47
CA SER A 127 8.05 6.31 -18.72
C SER A 127 9.08 5.19 -18.86
#